data_AF-A0A6M4NTJ1-F1
#
_entry.id   AF-A0A6M4NTJ1-F1
#
_cell.length_a   1.000
_cell.length_b   1.000
_cell.length_c   1.000
_cell.angle_alpha   90.00
_cell.angle_beta   90.00
_cell.angle_gamma   90.00
#
_symmetry.space_group_name_H-M   'P 1'
#
loop_
_entity.id
_entity.type
_entity.pdbx_description
1 polymer ?
#
loop_
_entity_poly.entity_id
_entity_poly.type
_entity_poly.pdbx_seq_one_letter_code
_entity_poly.pdbx_strand_id
1 'polypeptide(L)'
;MLHELWLQSGTEQRRWEGLPDDVRDTITALFTAKRGDWCGFWSNEDVSVWWNRLCDNVLPEKTMPFDLLTVLPTRLDVEVNGFNGGVLNGVPSAYHWYTERYGVKWPVGYEVNISSQGDNFIQVDFDTPWCQPESDVIAELSRRFSCTLEHWYAEQGCDFCGWQLYERGELVDVLWGELEWSSPTDDDELPEVTGPAWIVDNVAHYGG
;
A
#
# COMPACT_ATOMS: atom_id res chain seq x y z
N MET A 1 -7.90 2.63 -22.95
CA MET A 1 -7.33 3.98 -23.17
C MET A 1 -5.81 4.02 -23.04
N LEU A 2 -5.19 3.92 -21.86
CA LEU A 2 -3.71 4.08 -21.74
C LEU A 2 -2.91 3.06 -22.54
N HIS A 3 -3.28 1.78 -22.49
CA HIS A 3 -2.63 0.73 -23.28
C HIS A 3 -2.75 0.98 -24.79
N GLU A 4 -3.89 1.47 -25.26
CA GLU A 4 -4.09 1.79 -26.69
C GLU A 4 -3.22 2.97 -27.13
N LEU A 5 -3.06 3.99 -26.26
CA LEU A 5 -2.14 5.11 -26.53
C LEU A 5 -0.68 4.64 -26.58
N TRP A 6 -0.30 3.70 -25.72
CA TRP A 6 1.03 3.09 -25.73
C TRP A 6 1.30 2.27 -27.01
N LEU A 7 0.31 1.52 -27.50
CA LEU A 7 0.41 0.84 -28.80
C LEU A 7 0.57 1.85 -29.95
N GLN A 8 -0.22 2.93 -29.92
CA GLN A 8 -0.18 3.98 -30.96
C GLN A 8 1.12 4.78 -30.97
N SER A 9 1.80 4.93 -29.83
CA SER A 9 3.11 5.60 -29.79
C SER A 9 4.24 4.75 -30.41
N GLY A 10 4.01 3.46 -30.64
CA GLY A 10 5.00 2.52 -31.16
C GLY A 10 6.16 2.29 -30.20
N THR A 11 5.98 2.58 -28.90
CA THR A 11 7.03 2.43 -27.88
C THR A 11 7.48 0.98 -27.75
N GLU A 12 6.58 0.03 -27.98
CA GLU A 12 6.88 -1.42 -27.94
C GLU A 12 8.04 -1.85 -28.87
N GLN A 13 8.29 -1.10 -29.94
CA GLN A 13 9.31 -1.41 -30.95
C GLN A 13 10.62 -0.63 -30.74
N ARG A 14 10.65 0.29 -29.76
CA ARG A 14 11.77 1.20 -29.52
C ARG A 14 12.85 0.53 -28.68
N ARG A 15 13.56 -0.46 -29.21
CA ARG A 15 14.65 -1.13 -28.46
C ARG A 15 15.78 -0.16 -28.12
N TRP A 16 16.37 -0.35 -26.94
CA TRP A 16 17.42 0.51 -26.40
C TRP A 16 18.57 0.73 -27.38
N GLU A 17 19.01 -0.35 -28.04
CA GLU A 17 20.12 -0.36 -28.98
C GLU A 17 19.85 0.47 -30.24
N GLY A 18 18.57 0.67 -30.57
CA GLY A 18 18.13 1.47 -31.72
C GLY A 18 17.89 2.95 -31.40
N LEU A 19 18.07 3.38 -30.14
CA LEU A 19 17.89 4.77 -29.76
C LEU A 19 19.14 5.61 -30.08
N PRO A 20 18.97 6.87 -30.52
CA PRO A 20 20.07 7.83 -30.64
C PRO A 20 20.81 8.04 -29.32
N ASP A 21 22.11 8.36 -29.39
CA ASP A 21 22.97 8.54 -28.22
C ASP A 21 22.45 9.62 -27.27
N ASP A 22 22.02 10.77 -27.78
CA ASP A 22 21.47 11.88 -27.00
C ASP A 22 20.18 11.50 -26.26
N VAL A 23 19.36 10.65 -26.87
CA VAL A 23 18.14 10.11 -26.25
C VAL A 23 18.51 9.11 -25.15
N ARG A 24 19.48 8.22 -25.40
CA ARG A 24 19.97 7.27 -24.38
C ARG A 24 20.58 7.99 -23.19
N ASP A 25 21.34 9.05 -23.41
CA ASP A 25 21.92 9.87 -22.36
C ASP A 25 20.84 10.52 -21.49
N THR A 26 19.81 11.08 -22.13
CA THR A 26 18.67 11.70 -21.44
C THR A 26 17.89 10.68 -20.59
N ILE A 27 17.57 9.51 -21.16
CA ILE A 27 16.87 8.45 -20.43
C ILE A 27 17.73 7.92 -19.29
N THR A 28 19.04 7.73 -19.51
CA THR A 28 19.97 7.26 -18.48
C THR A 28 20.06 8.23 -17.31
N ALA A 29 20.13 9.53 -17.57
CA ALA A 29 20.15 10.55 -16.52
C ALA A 29 18.88 10.50 -15.66
N LEU A 30 17.72 10.42 -16.30
CA LEU A 30 16.43 10.33 -15.61
C LEU A 30 16.28 9.02 -14.83
N PHE A 31 16.59 7.88 -15.45
CA PHE A 31 16.57 6.56 -14.83
C PHE A 31 17.52 6.51 -13.63
N THR A 32 18.74 7.02 -13.74
CA THR A 32 19.72 7.01 -12.65
C THR A 32 19.20 7.76 -11.42
N ALA A 33 18.52 8.89 -11.63
CA ALA A 33 17.91 9.65 -10.55
C ALA A 33 16.69 8.95 -9.93
N LYS A 34 15.98 8.11 -10.69
CA LYS A 34 14.66 7.55 -10.33
C LYS A 34 14.60 6.04 -10.17
N ARG A 35 15.71 5.34 -10.37
CA ARG A 35 15.84 3.88 -10.28
C ARG A 35 15.20 3.30 -9.01
N GLY A 36 15.38 3.96 -7.86
CA GLY A 36 14.85 3.48 -6.59
C GLY A 36 13.32 3.50 -6.55
N ASP A 37 12.71 4.49 -7.19
CA ASP A 37 11.24 4.61 -7.25
C ASP A 37 10.62 3.71 -8.32
N TRP A 38 11.28 3.56 -9.49
CA TRP A 38 10.71 2.81 -10.62
C TRP A 38 11.06 1.32 -10.65
N CYS A 39 12.16 0.91 -10.02
CA CYS A 39 12.60 -0.48 -9.98
C CYS A 39 12.65 -1.05 -8.55
N GLY A 40 12.36 -0.23 -7.53
CA GLY A 40 12.53 -0.57 -6.13
C GLY A 40 13.95 -0.30 -5.63
N PHE A 41 14.07 0.00 -4.34
CA PHE A 41 15.30 0.46 -3.69
C PHE A 41 16.52 -0.46 -3.88
N TRP A 42 16.31 -1.76 -3.98
CA TRP A 42 17.38 -2.77 -4.08
C TRP A 42 17.72 -3.19 -5.51
N SER A 43 17.04 -2.61 -6.50
CA SER A 43 17.30 -2.96 -7.89
C SER A 43 18.62 -2.38 -8.37
N ASN A 44 19.41 -3.25 -9.00
CA ASN A 44 20.61 -2.92 -9.77
C ASN A 44 20.39 -3.19 -11.27
N GLU A 45 19.14 -3.14 -11.73
CA GLU A 45 18.79 -3.33 -13.13
C GLU A 45 19.49 -2.28 -14.01
N ASP A 46 20.11 -2.75 -15.10
CA ASP A 46 20.72 -1.87 -16.08
C ASP A 46 19.64 -1.11 -16.88
N VAL A 47 19.91 0.15 -17.23
CA VAL A 47 18.93 1.00 -17.94
C VAL A 47 18.47 0.40 -19.26
N SER A 48 19.34 -0.31 -19.99
CA SER A 48 18.97 -0.95 -21.25
C SER A 48 17.98 -2.11 -21.04
N VAL A 49 18.20 -2.89 -19.98
CA VAL A 49 17.34 -4.01 -19.58
C VAL A 49 15.98 -3.49 -19.12
N TRP A 50 15.99 -2.50 -18.22
CA TRP A 50 14.78 -1.82 -17.75
C TRP A 50 13.95 -1.26 -18.90
N TRP A 51 14.59 -0.53 -19.82
CA TRP A 51 13.91 0.08 -20.96
C TRP A 51 13.30 -0.97 -21.89
N ASN A 52 14.06 -2.00 -22.25
CA ASN A 52 13.57 -3.07 -23.12
C ASN A 52 12.40 -3.83 -22.45
N ARG A 53 12.46 -4.07 -21.14
CA ARG A 53 11.36 -4.68 -20.37
C ARG A 53 10.10 -3.80 -20.36
N LEU A 54 10.24 -2.48 -20.26
CA LEU A 54 9.10 -1.55 -20.40
C LEU A 54 8.49 -1.58 -21.81
N CYS A 55 9.32 -1.71 -22.85
CA CYS A 55 8.85 -1.88 -24.22
C CYS A 55 8.13 -3.22 -24.43
N ASP A 56 8.48 -4.26 -23.69
CA ASP A 56 7.77 -5.53 -23.73
C ASP A 56 6.44 -5.49 -22.96
N ASN A 57 6.20 -4.44 -22.17
CA ASN A 57 5.00 -4.26 -21.34
C ASN A 57 4.69 -5.51 -20.50
N VAL A 58 5.73 -6.11 -19.92
CA VAL A 58 5.59 -7.29 -19.06
C VAL A 58 4.85 -6.89 -17.79
N LEU A 59 3.60 -7.34 -17.67
CA LEU A 59 2.78 -7.15 -16.48
C LEU A 59 3.01 -8.30 -15.50
N PRO A 60 3.02 -8.04 -14.18
CA PRO A 60 3.03 -9.10 -13.19
C PRO A 60 1.75 -9.94 -13.29
N GLU A 61 1.88 -11.27 -13.12
CA GLU A 61 0.72 -12.18 -13.14
C GLU A 61 -0.23 -11.98 -11.96
N LYS A 62 0.29 -11.46 -10.84
CA LYS A 62 -0.44 -11.26 -9.59
C LYS A 62 -0.02 -9.95 -8.94
N THR A 63 -0.98 -9.30 -8.28
CA THR A 63 -0.72 -8.18 -7.38
C THR A 63 -0.17 -8.67 -6.04
N MET A 64 0.29 -7.74 -5.21
CA MET A 64 0.60 -8.06 -3.82
C MET A 64 -0.69 -8.50 -3.08
N PRO A 65 -0.57 -9.35 -2.05
CA PRO A 65 -1.69 -9.63 -1.15
C PRO A 65 -2.26 -8.34 -0.58
N PHE A 66 -3.59 -8.23 -0.57
CA PHE A 66 -4.32 -7.07 -0.04
C PHE A 66 -3.81 -5.71 -0.60
N ASP A 67 -3.60 -5.66 -1.91
CA ASP A 67 -3.19 -4.44 -2.63
C ASP A 67 -4.32 -3.39 -2.65
N LEU A 68 -4.16 -2.33 -1.85
CA LEU A 68 -5.17 -1.29 -1.68
C LEU A 68 -5.29 -0.39 -2.92
N LEU A 69 -4.31 -0.38 -3.83
CA LEU A 69 -4.40 0.31 -5.13
C LEU A 69 -5.48 -0.31 -6.02
N THR A 70 -5.81 -1.58 -5.78
CA THR A 70 -6.94 -2.23 -6.46
C THR A 70 -8.27 -1.75 -5.88
N VAL A 71 -8.31 -1.32 -4.61
CA VAL A 71 -9.51 -0.88 -3.87
C VAL A 71 -9.85 0.57 -4.15
N LEU A 72 -8.90 1.50 -4.05
CA LEU A 72 -9.11 2.87 -4.51
C LEU A 72 -8.09 3.17 -5.61
N PRO A 73 -8.50 3.77 -6.73
CA PRO A 73 -7.57 4.04 -7.81
C PRO A 73 -6.55 5.10 -7.39
N THR A 74 -5.28 4.85 -7.73
CA THR A 74 -4.23 5.86 -7.67
C THR A 74 -4.24 6.76 -8.90
N ARG A 75 -3.32 7.74 -8.93
CA ARG A 75 -3.14 8.66 -10.06
C ARG A 75 -1.87 8.34 -10.84
N LEU A 76 -2.00 8.34 -12.16
CA LEU A 76 -0.88 8.07 -13.06
C LEU A 76 0.32 9.01 -12.86
N ASP A 77 0.07 10.32 -12.70
CA ASP A 77 1.13 11.30 -12.51
C ASP A 77 1.89 11.08 -11.20
N VAL A 78 1.20 10.68 -10.14
CA VAL A 78 1.80 10.29 -8.85
C VAL A 78 2.68 9.05 -9.00
N GLU A 79 2.19 7.99 -9.64
CA GLU A 79 2.96 6.76 -9.86
C GLU A 79 4.24 7.02 -10.68
N VAL A 80 4.14 7.88 -11.71
CA VAL A 80 5.30 8.28 -12.51
C VAL A 80 6.28 9.13 -11.69
N ASN A 81 5.78 10.03 -10.84
CA ASN A 81 6.62 10.86 -9.97
C ASN A 81 7.35 10.00 -8.93
N GLY A 82 6.78 8.87 -8.54
CA GLY A 82 7.39 7.84 -7.69
C GLY A 82 7.29 8.15 -6.20
N PHE A 83 7.76 7.19 -5.39
CA PHE A 83 7.67 7.25 -3.93
C PHE A 83 8.27 8.52 -3.33
N ASN A 84 9.49 8.88 -3.77
CA ASN A 84 10.18 10.09 -3.31
C ASN A 84 9.77 11.36 -4.10
N GLY A 85 9.09 11.24 -5.23
CA GLY A 85 8.67 12.38 -6.06
C GLY A 85 9.82 13.11 -6.76
N GLY A 86 9.60 14.38 -7.11
CA GLY A 86 10.64 15.31 -7.57
C GLY A 86 10.94 15.31 -9.07
N VAL A 87 10.23 14.53 -9.89
CA VAL A 87 10.32 14.60 -11.36
C VAL A 87 9.28 15.56 -11.94
N LEU A 88 8.08 15.55 -11.39
CA LEU A 88 6.95 16.34 -11.87
C LEU A 88 6.63 17.47 -10.87
N ASN A 89 6.90 18.71 -11.27
CA ASN A 89 6.62 19.88 -10.44
C ASN A 89 5.11 20.02 -10.17
N GLY A 90 4.77 20.24 -8.89
CA GLY A 90 3.37 20.39 -8.45
C GLY A 90 2.60 19.07 -8.33
N VAL A 91 3.22 17.93 -8.63
CA VAL A 91 2.65 16.59 -8.38
C VAL A 91 3.18 16.10 -7.03
N PRO A 92 2.31 15.59 -6.13
CA PRO A 92 2.77 15.03 -4.87
C PRO A 92 3.63 13.78 -5.12
N SER A 93 4.47 13.42 -4.16
CA SER A 93 5.14 12.11 -4.20
C SER A 93 4.14 11.01 -3.84
N ALA A 94 4.40 9.77 -4.28
CA ALA A 94 3.52 8.66 -3.95
C ALA A 94 3.47 8.42 -2.42
N TYR A 95 4.54 8.69 -1.67
CA TYR A 95 4.49 8.67 -0.21
C TYR A 95 3.36 9.54 0.36
N HIS A 96 3.31 10.82 -0.03
CA HIS A 96 2.32 11.77 0.48
C HIS A 96 0.92 11.42 -0.01
N TRP A 97 0.79 11.05 -1.29
CA TRP A 97 -0.48 10.61 -1.85
C TRP A 97 -1.00 9.37 -1.14
N TYR A 98 -0.13 8.40 -0.81
CA TYR A 98 -0.56 7.16 -0.18
C TYR A 98 -0.98 7.34 1.27
N THR A 99 -0.23 8.14 2.03
CA THR A 99 -0.61 8.48 3.40
C THR A 99 -1.93 9.25 3.45
N GLU A 100 -2.18 10.16 2.51
CA GLU A 100 -3.46 10.89 2.44
C GLU A 100 -4.62 10.02 1.93
N ARG A 101 -4.38 9.17 0.91
CA ARG A 101 -5.46 8.45 0.22
C ARG A 101 -5.80 7.09 0.82
N TYR A 102 -4.81 6.40 1.34
CA TYR A 102 -4.94 5.05 1.89
C TYR A 102 -4.60 4.96 3.38
N GLY A 103 -4.15 6.06 4.01
CA GLY A 103 -3.79 6.08 5.44
C GLY A 103 -2.45 5.44 5.76
N VAL A 104 -1.81 4.79 4.79
CA VAL A 104 -0.60 3.98 4.98
C VAL A 104 0.50 4.36 4.00
N LYS A 105 1.76 4.20 4.45
CA LYS A 105 2.95 4.48 3.63
C LYS A 105 3.05 3.57 2.41
N TRP A 106 2.76 2.29 2.58
CA TRP A 106 2.80 1.26 1.56
C TRP A 106 1.40 0.62 1.49
N PRO A 107 0.63 0.84 0.41
CA PRO A 107 -0.78 0.44 0.32
C PRO A 107 -0.94 -1.05 0.00
N VAL A 108 -0.33 -1.91 0.81
CA VAL A 108 -0.37 -3.38 0.72
C VAL A 108 -0.47 -3.97 2.11
N GLY A 109 -1.10 -5.14 2.24
CA GLY A 109 -1.09 -5.92 3.47
C GLY A 109 0.14 -6.82 3.55
N TYR A 110 0.77 -6.88 4.72
CA TYR A 110 1.82 -7.83 5.07
C TYR A 110 1.22 -8.97 5.90
N GLU A 111 1.89 -10.12 5.88
CA GLU A 111 1.49 -11.33 6.64
C GLU A 111 0.00 -11.72 6.50
N VAL A 112 -0.60 -11.41 5.34
CA VAL A 112 -2.03 -11.62 5.10
C VAL A 112 -2.41 -13.08 5.31
N ASN A 113 -3.27 -13.31 6.29
CA ASN A 113 -3.68 -14.63 6.73
C ASN A 113 -5.21 -14.71 6.87
N ILE A 114 -5.81 -15.80 6.39
CA ILE A 114 -7.20 -16.12 6.67
C ILE A 114 -7.21 -16.90 7.99
N SER A 115 -7.47 -16.22 9.10
CA SER A 115 -7.44 -16.83 10.43
C SER A 115 -8.68 -17.62 10.77
N SER A 116 -9.82 -17.28 10.16
CA SER A 116 -11.07 -18.02 10.31
C SER A 116 -11.96 -17.83 9.08
N GLN A 117 -12.76 -18.84 8.74
CA GLN A 117 -13.74 -18.73 7.67
C GLN A 117 -14.89 -19.71 7.92
N GLY A 118 -16.09 -19.33 7.46
CA GLY A 118 -17.28 -20.16 7.49
C GLY A 118 -18.17 -19.90 6.28
N ASP A 119 -19.39 -20.44 6.30
CA ASP A 119 -20.30 -20.40 5.15
C ASP A 119 -20.70 -18.96 4.74
N ASN A 120 -20.68 -18.03 5.70
CA ASN A 120 -21.14 -16.65 5.51
C ASN A 120 -20.17 -15.59 6.05
N PHE A 121 -18.95 -15.97 6.42
CA PHE A 121 -17.94 -15.03 6.91
C PHE A 121 -16.52 -15.45 6.55
N ILE A 122 -15.64 -14.46 6.51
CA ILE A 122 -14.19 -14.63 6.45
C ILE A 122 -13.58 -13.64 7.44
N GLN A 123 -12.58 -14.08 8.18
CA GLN A 123 -11.73 -13.26 9.02
C GLN A 123 -10.34 -13.25 8.40
N VAL A 124 -9.81 -12.05 8.20
CA VAL A 124 -8.51 -11.83 7.58
C VAL A 124 -7.70 -10.92 8.50
N ASP A 125 -6.53 -11.41 8.90
CA ASP A 125 -5.54 -10.63 9.62
C ASP A 125 -4.43 -10.22 8.66
N PHE A 126 -3.93 -9.00 8.81
CA PHE A 126 -2.84 -8.47 8.00
C PHE A 126 -2.21 -7.28 8.72
N ASP A 127 -0.95 -7.02 8.38
CA ASP A 127 -0.20 -5.88 8.91
C ASP A 127 -0.08 -4.76 7.90
N THR A 128 -0.08 -3.54 8.43
CA THR A 128 0.27 -2.34 7.68
C THR A 128 1.29 -1.51 8.45
N PRO A 129 2.21 -0.82 7.77
CA PRO A 129 3.22 -0.03 8.45
C PRO A 129 2.62 1.16 9.21
N TRP A 130 2.72 1.11 10.55
CA TRP A 130 2.48 2.20 11.51
C TRP A 130 1.06 2.79 11.60
N CYS A 131 0.14 2.39 10.73
CA CYS A 131 -1.22 2.94 10.70
C CYS A 131 -2.16 1.93 10.03
N GLN A 132 -3.43 1.94 10.41
CA GLN A 132 -4.49 1.21 9.71
C GLN A 132 -4.81 1.86 8.35
N PRO A 133 -5.42 1.12 7.40
CA PRO A 133 -5.94 1.73 6.18
C PRO A 133 -6.99 2.81 6.45
N GLU A 134 -7.05 3.81 5.57
CA GLU A 134 -8.02 4.91 5.66
C GLU A 134 -9.46 4.41 5.58
N SER A 135 -10.39 5.10 6.25
CA SER A 135 -11.79 4.68 6.35
C SER A 135 -12.46 4.49 4.99
N ASP A 136 -12.16 5.37 4.02
CA ASP A 136 -12.61 5.28 2.63
C ASP A 136 -12.23 3.95 1.96
N VAL A 137 -11.07 3.37 2.28
CA VAL A 137 -10.60 2.10 1.72
C VAL A 137 -11.47 0.96 2.21
N ILE A 138 -11.71 0.91 3.52
CA ILE A 138 -12.49 -0.15 4.16
C ILE A 138 -13.97 -0.03 3.80
N ALA A 139 -14.50 1.19 3.75
CA ALA A 139 -15.82 1.47 3.24
C ALA A 139 -15.98 0.93 1.81
N GLU A 140 -15.04 1.25 0.92
CA GLU A 140 -15.07 0.77 -0.47
C GLU A 140 -15.02 -0.75 -0.58
N LEU A 141 -14.27 -1.45 0.28
CA LEU A 141 -14.31 -2.92 0.37
C LEU A 141 -15.71 -3.44 0.71
N SER A 142 -16.35 -2.89 1.75
CA SER A 142 -17.71 -3.28 2.15
C SER A 142 -18.71 -3.08 1.00
N ARG A 143 -18.56 -2.01 0.22
CA ARG A 143 -19.40 -1.70 -0.94
C ARG A 143 -19.17 -2.68 -2.09
N ARG A 144 -17.90 -2.91 -2.46
CA ARG A 144 -17.51 -3.76 -3.60
C ARG A 144 -17.94 -5.19 -3.42
N PHE A 145 -17.75 -5.72 -2.22
CA PHE A 145 -18.08 -7.11 -1.90
C PHE A 145 -19.49 -7.27 -1.31
N SER A 146 -20.25 -6.17 -1.17
CA SER A 146 -21.62 -6.16 -0.64
C SER A 146 -21.73 -6.90 0.70
N CYS A 147 -20.78 -6.63 1.60
CA CYS A 147 -20.70 -7.24 2.92
C CYS A 147 -20.78 -6.18 4.03
N THR A 148 -21.08 -6.65 5.24
CA THR A 148 -20.77 -5.94 6.48
C THR A 148 -19.32 -6.24 6.85
N LEU A 149 -18.55 -5.20 7.20
CA LEU A 149 -17.14 -5.33 7.51
C LEU A 149 -16.87 -4.75 8.90
N GLU A 150 -16.39 -5.60 9.81
CA GLU A 150 -15.85 -5.20 11.10
C GLU A 150 -14.32 -5.10 11.00
N HIS A 151 -13.78 -3.94 11.29
CA HIS A 151 -12.35 -3.64 11.18
C HIS A 151 -11.79 -3.32 12.56
N TRP A 152 -11.01 -4.24 13.10
CA TRP A 152 -10.28 -4.09 14.36
C TRP A 152 -8.82 -3.75 14.04
N TYR A 153 -8.24 -2.80 14.75
CA TYR A 153 -6.84 -2.40 14.54
C TYR A 153 -6.19 -1.93 15.84
N ALA A 154 -4.87 -2.11 15.94
CA ALA A 154 -4.05 -1.64 17.04
C ALA A 154 -2.62 -1.34 16.55
N GLU A 155 -1.97 -0.35 17.15
CA GLU A 155 -0.55 -0.08 16.97
C GLU A 155 0.12 0.29 18.30
N GLN A 156 0.88 -0.64 18.85
CA GLN A 156 1.58 -0.59 20.11
C GLN A 156 2.71 0.46 20.10
N GLY A 157 3.36 0.66 18.96
CA GLY A 157 4.44 1.64 18.83
C GLY A 157 3.95 3.08 18.87
N CYS A 158 2.68 3.31 18.51
CA CYS A 158 2.03 4.61 18.48
C CYS A 158 0.92 4.76 19.53
N ASP A 159 0.70 3.74 20.35
CA ASP A 159 -0.25 3.69 21.45
C ASP A 159 -1.71 4.01 21.05
N PHE A 160 -2.21 3.36 20.01
CA PHE A 160 -3.62 3.50 19.62
C PHE A 160 -4.27 2.17 19.24
N CYS A 161 -5.60 2.13 19.35
CA CYS A 161 -6.43 1.05 18.84
C CYS A 161 -7.82 1.54 18.45
N GLY A 162 -8.54 0.69 17.71
CA GLY A 162 -9.90 1.01 17.32
C GLY A 162 -10.66 -0.15 16.71
N TRP A 163 -11.94 0.10 16.57
CA TRP A 163 -12.90 -0.76 15.88
C TRP A 163 -13.82 0.10 15.03
N GLN A 164 -14.14 -0.37 13.83
CA GLN A 164 -15.02 0.31 12.91
C GLN A 164 -15.97 -0.69 12.26
N LEU A 165 -17.23 -0.30 12.10
CA LEU A 165 -18.25 -1.07 11.39
C LEU A 165 -18.62 -0.38 10.09
N TYR A 166 -18.56 -1.13 8.99
CA TYR A 166 -18.92 -0.63 7.67
C TYR A 166 -20.04 -1.45 7.05
N GLU A 167 -21.00 -0.76 6.42
CA GLU A 167 -22.04 -1.38 5.62
C GLU A 167 -22.24 -0.63 4.31
N ARG A 168 -22.24 -1.36 3.18
CA ARG A 168 -22.63 -0.81 1.86
C ARG A 168 -21.85 0.45 1.44
N GLY A 169 -20.61 0.61 1.90
CA GLY A 169 -19.80 1.78 1.58
C GLY A 169 -19.83 2.90 2.60
N GLU A 170 -20.45 2.71 3.75
CA GLU A 170 -20.60 3.74 4.78
C GLU A 170 -20.03 3.26 6.11
N LEU A 171 -19.36 4.16 6.84
CA LEU A 171 -19.01 3.96 8.24
C LEU A 171 -20.27 4.09 9.10
N VAL A 172 -20.63 3.02 9.79
CA VAL A 172 -21.87 2.92 10.58
C VAL A 172 -21.62 3.17 12.06
N ASP A 173 -20.49 2.67 12.59
CA ASP A 173 -20.12 2.81 13.99
C ASP A 173 -18.60 2.80 14.16
N VAL A 174 -18.11 3.40 15.24
CA VAL A 174 -16.68 3.53 15.51
C VAL A 174 -16.39 3.61 17.00
N LEU A 175 -15.34 2.91 17.41
CA LEU A 175 -14.66 3.05 18.68
C LEU A 175 -13.18 3.34 18.41
N TRP A 176 -12.61 4.26 19.19
CA TRP A 176 -11.18 4.57 19.14
C TRP A 176 -10.68 4.83 20.56
N GLY A 177 -9.41 4.52 20.80
CA GLY A 177 -8.77 4.74 22.08
C GLY A 177 -7.26 4.51 22.03
N GLU A 178 -6.62 4.72 23.17
CA GLU A 178 -5.22 4.35 23.41
C GLU A 178 -5.16 2.93 24.00
N LEU A 179 -4.02 2.26 23.90
CA LEU A 179 -3.86 0.95 24.54
C LEU A 179 -3.69 1.15 26.05
N GLU A 180 -4.20 0.21 26.84
CA GLU A 180 -3.97 0.18 28.28
C GLU A 180 -2.82 -0.78 28.58
N TRP A 181 -1.86 -0.36 29.38
CA TRP A 181 -0.61 -1.08 29.59
C TRP A 181 -0.48 -1.60 31.02
N SER A 182 0.14 -2.76 31.18
CA SER A 182 0.58 -3.23 32.49
C SER A 182 1.60 -2.27 33.08
N SER A 183 1.78 -2.32 34.41
CA SER A 183 2.83 -1.59 35.11
C SER A 183 3.84 -2.61 35.64
N PRO A 184 4.89 -2.94 34.85
CA PRO A 184 5.93 -3.85 35.29
C PRO A 184 6.56 -3.41 36.60
N THR A 185 6.92 -4.38 37.44
CA THR A 185 7.57 -4.11 38.74
C THR A 185 9.06 -4.44 38.75
N ASP A 186 9.52 -5.08 37.68
CA ASP A 186 10.92 -5.39 37.40
C ASP A 186 11.39 -4.63 36.15
N ASP A 187 12.63 -4.14 36.16
CA ASP A 187 13.20 -3.35 35.05
C ASP A 187 13.44 -4.21 33.79
N ASP A 188 13.46 -5.53 33.94
CA ASP A 188 13.61 -6.50 32.84
C ASP A 188 12.26 -6.94 32.22
N GLU A 189 11.12 -6.53 32.80
CA GLU A 189 9.78 -6.85 32.31
C GLU A 189 9.28 -5.79 31.31
N LEU A 190 8.90 -6.22 30.10
CA LEU A 190 8.28 -5.32 29.12
C LEU A 190 6.79 -5.10 29.46
N PRO A 191 6.25 -3.86 29.35
CA PRO A 191 4.83 -3.62 29.48
C PRO A 191 4.03 -4.42 28.45
N GLU A 192 2.95 -5.05 28.92
CA GLU A 192 2.02 -5.81 28.08
C GLU A 192 0.73 -5.02 27.92
N VAL A 193 0.06 -5.17 26.78
CA VAL A 193 -1.27 -4.60 26.57
C VAL A 193 -2.28 -5.37 27.42
N THR A 194 -2.97 -4.64 28.29
CA THR A 194 -4.01 -5.15 29.20
C THR A 194 -5.41 -4.68 28.82
N GLY A 195 -5.52 -3.74 27.88
CA GLY A 195 -6.79 -3.19 27.45
C GLY A 195 -6.65 -2.18 26.30
N PRO A 196 -7.75 -1.48 25.97
CA PRO A 196 -9.07 -1.57 26.60
C PRO A 196 -9.77 -2.91 26.39
N ALA A 197 -10.66 -3.31 27.29
CA ALA A 197 -11.26 -4.66 27.29
C ALA A 197 -11.98 -5.07 25.98
N TRP A 198 -12.39 -4.10 25.16
CA TRP A 198 -13.03 -4.35 23.86
C TRP A 198 -12.03 -4.66 22.73
N ILE A 199 -10.75 -4.28 22.84
CA ILE A 199 -9.74 -4.66 21.83
C ILE A 199 -9.10 -6.01 22.13
N VAL A 200 -9.06 -6.40 23.41
CA VAL A 200 -8.43 -7.65 23.85
C VAL A 200 -9.12 -8.85 23.19
N ASP A 201 -8.31 -9.75 22.63
CA ASP A 201 -8.70 -10.94 21.86
C ASP A 201 -9.39 -10.68 20.50
N ASN A 202 -9.57 -9.42 20.08
CA ASN A 202 -10.15 -9.07 18.78
C ASN A 202 -9.10 -8.68 17.72
N VAL A 203 -7.83 -8.60 18.09
CA VAL A 203 -6.69 -8.45 17.18
C VAL A 203 -5.70 -9.59 17.39
N ALA A 204 -5.04 -10.03 16.32
CA ALA A 204 -4.06 -11.11 16.40
C ALA A 204 -2.82 -10.72 17.24
N HIS A 205 -2.46 -9.44 17.20
CA HIS A 205 -1.40 -8.79 17.99
C HIS A 205 -1.59 -7.27 17.95
N TYR A 206 -0.84 -6.54 18.77
CA TYR A 206 -1.06 -5.10 18.98
C TYR A 206 -0.16 -4.19 18.15
N GLY A 207 0.69 -4.70 17.26
CA GLY A 207 1.49 -3.86 16.36
C GLY A 207 1.95 -4.65 15.14
N GLY A 208 2.14 -3.98 14.00
CA GLY A 208 2.45 -4.61 12.72
C GLY A 208 3.92 -4.88 12.43
#